data_AF-A0A836W736-F1
#
_entry.id   AF-A0A836W736-F1
#
_cell.length_a   1.000
_cell.length_b   1.000
_cell.length_c   1.000
_cell.angle_alpha   90.00
_cell.angle_beta   90.00
_cell.angle_gamma   90.00
#
_symmetry.space_group_name_H-M   'P 1'
#
loop_
_entity.id
_entity.type
_entity.pdbx_description
1 polymer ?
#
loop_
_entity_poly.entity_id
_entity_poly.type
_entity_poly.pdbx_seq_one_letter_code
_entity_poly.pdbx_strand_id
1 'polypeptide(L)'
;MANSNSIMVIFPYRYQDIWMFDDEKVGLVQEPFVDGMPEIIDLFVQNMPNAEQGFKLFFSAMPFPSYQAELVWVREECGGNWYRWETHQLEGWLCPALFKYFPEAPQYIYCKAEQSCAIDG
;
A
#
# COMPACT_ATOMS: atom_id res chain seq x y z
N MET A 1 13.18 6.68 20.32
CA MET A 1 12.59 7.11 19.04
C MET A 1 13.20 6.23 17.97
N ALA A 2 12.45 5.30 17.40
CA ALA A 2 13.00 4.39 16.40
C ALA A 2 13.12 5.14 15.07
N ASN A 3 14.35 5.56 14.77
CA ASN A 3 14.81 6.08 13.48
C ASN A 3 14.90 4.95 12.43
N SER A 4 13.86 4.14 12.31
CA SER A 4 13.87 3.02 11.36
C SER A 4 13.37 3.51 10.01
N ASN A 5 14.30 3.97 9.17
CA ASN A 5 14.08 4.09 7.72
C ASN A 5 13.96 2.68 7.15
N SER A 6 12.83 2.03 7.41
CA SER A 6 12.54 0.68 6.94
C SER A 6 11.56 0.81 5.78
N ILE A 7 12.06 0.59 4.57
CA ILE A 7 11.19 0.39 3.42
C ILE A 7 10.61 -1.02 3.54
N MET A 8 9.29 -1.09 3.64
CA MET A 8 8.54 -2.34 3.66
C MET A 8 8.08 -2.67 2.24
N VAL A 9 7.78 -3.95 2.02
CA VAL A 9 7.27 -4.44 0.74
C VAL A 9 6.21 -5.49 1.00
N ILE A 10 5.08 -5.34 0.33
CA ILE A 10 4.03 -6.36 0.21
C ILE A 10 3.82 -6.68 -1.27
N PHE A 11 3.05 -7.74 -1.54
CA PHE A 11 2.82 -8.23 -2.89
C PHE A 11 1.33 -8.27 -3.21
N PRO A 12 0.70 -7.13 -3.52
CA PRO A 12 -0.72 -7.13 -3.84
C PRO A 12 -1.00 -7.85 -5.15
N TYR A 13 -2.15 -8.50 -5.22
CA TYR A 13 -2.69 -9.19 -6.39
C TYR A 13 -4.21 -9.03 -6.43
N ARG A 14 -4.83 -9.33 -7.57
CA ARG A 14 -6.28 -9.31 -7.72
C ARG A 14 -6.86 -10.70 -7.53
N TYR A 15 -7.84 -10.85 -6.64
CA TYR A 15 -8.59 -12.09 -6.47
C TYR A 15 -10.07 -11.77 -6.30
N GLN A 16 -10.92 -12.39 -7.13
CA GLN A 16 -12.36 -12.11 -7.19
C GLN A 16 -12.65 -10.60 -7.31
N ASP A 17 -11.94 -9.93 -8.23
CA ASP A 17 -12.02 -8.49 -8.50
C ASP A 17 -11.59 -7.55 -7.34
N ILE A 18 -11.09 -8.09 -6.24
CA ILE A 18 -10.62 -7.34 -5.07
C ILE A 18 -9.09 -7.33 -5.05
N TRP A 19 -8.51 -6.17 -4.76
CA TRP A 19 -7.09 -6.07 -4.44
C TRP A 19 -6.82 -6.64 -3.05
N MET A 20 -5.98 -7.67 -2.97
CA MET A 20 -5.62 -8.35 -1.73
C MET A 20 -4.10 -8.47 -1.62
N PHE A 21 -3.59 -8.76 -0.43
CA PHE A 21 -2.20 -9.18 -0.23
C PHE A 21 -2.08 -10.18 0.92
N ASP A 22 -1.00 -10.96 0.86
CA ASP A 22 -0.57 -11.85 1.94
C ASP A 22 0.72 -11.32 2.55
N ASP A 23 0.90 -11.55 3.86
CA ASP A 23 2.18 -11.40 4.53
C ASP A 23 2.28 -12.35 5.72
N GLU A 24 2.90 -13.50 5.48
CA GLU A 24 3.09 -14.56 6.49
C GLU A 24 3.86 -14.06 7.72
N LYS A 25 4.77 -13.09 7.57
CA LYS A 25 5.62 -12.59 8.68
C LYS A 25 4.79 -11.92 9.77
N VAL A 26 3.63 -11.38 9.39
CA VAL A 26 2.69 -10.70 10.29
C VAL A 26 1.32 -11.38 10.31
N GLY A 27 1.21 -12.59 9.75
CA GLY A 27 0.00 -13.41 9.76
C GLY A 27 -1.18 -12.74 9.05
N LEU A 28 -0.97 -12.13 7.88
CA LEU A 28 -2.02 -11.65 6.99
C LEU A 28 -2.21 -12.64 5.85
N VAL A 29 -3.46 -13.02 5.60
CA VAL A 29 -3.86 -13.91 4.51
C VAL A 29 -5.09 -13.30 3.84
N GLN A 30 -5.00 -13.04 2.54
CA GLN A 30 -6.01 -12.40 1.72
C GLN A 30 -6.54 -11.10 2.32
N GLU A 31 -5.64 -10.29 2.90
CA GLU A 31 -6.02 -9.00 3.49
C GLU A 31 -6.46 -8.06 2.36
N PRO A 32 -7.72 -7.59 2.36
CA PRO A 32 -8.25 -6.78 1.27
C PRO A 32 -7.88 -5.31 1.45
N PHE A 33 -7.63 -4.63 0.33
CA PHE A 33 -7.75 -3.18 0.26
C PHE A 33 -9.22 -2.82 0.04
N VAL A 34 -9.72 -1.85 0.78
CA VAL A 34 -11.12 -1.41 0.73
C VAL A 34 -11.20 0.11 0.74
N ASP A 35 -12.42 0.63 0.49
CA ASP A 35 -12.81 2.02 0.71
C ASP A 35 -11.80 3.06 0.16
N GLY A 36 -11.76 3.22 -1.17
CA GLY A 36 -10.95 4.22 -1.85
C GLY A 36 -9.49 3.83 -2.09
N MET A 37 -8.94 2.91 -1.29
CA MET A 37 -7.59 2.39 -1.49
C MET A 37 -7.44 1.56 -2.78
N PRO A 38 -8.43 0.73 -3.20
CA PRO A 38 -8.41 0.06 -4.50
C PRO A 38 -8.21 1.03 -5.68
N GLU A 39 -8.88 2.18 -5.67
CA GLU A 39 -8.80 3.20 -6.72
C GLU A 39 -7.41 3.87 -6.74
N ILE A 40 -6.80 4.07 -5.57
CA ILE A 40 -5.40 4.52 -5.47
C ILE A 40 -4.44 3.47 -6.04
N ILE A 41 -4.68 2.18 -5.77
CA ILE A 41 -3.88 1.08 -6.32
C ILE A 41 -4.01 1.01 -7.83
N ASP A 42 -5.22 1.14 -8.38
CA ASP A 42 -5.46 1.16 -9.82
C ASP A 42 -4.62 2.25 -10.51
N LEU A 43 -4.48 3.43 -9.88
CA LEU A 43 -3.61 4.49 -10.39
C LEU A 43 -2.11 4.17 -10.31
N PHE A 44 -1.66 3.46 -9.26
CA PHE A 44 -0.27 3.00 -9.16
C PHE A 44 0.09 2.05 -10.30
N VAL A 45 -0.84 1.18 -10.68
CA VAL A 45 -0.59 0.10 -11.62
C VAL A 45 -1.16 0.34 -13.03
N GLN A 46 -1.75 1.50 -13.29
CA GLN A 46 -2.44 1.81 -14.56
C GLN A 46 -1.62 1.55 -15.84
N ASN A 47 -0.29 1.67 -15.76
CA ASN A 47 0.64 1.44 -16.86
C ASN A 47 1.46 0.15 -16.72
N MET A 48 1.11 -0.72 -15.75
CA MET A 48 1.82 -1.95 -15.45
C MET A 48 1.09 -3.14 -16.08
N PRO A 49 1.70 -3.85 -17.06
CA PRO A 49 1.07 -5.01 -17.64
C PRO A 49 0.96 -6.14 -16.61
N ASN A 50 -0.18 -6.83 -16.62
CA ASN A 50 -0.48 -7.98 -15.74
C ASN A 50 -0.38 -7.69 -14.24
N ALA A 51 -0.57 -6.44 -13.79
CA ALA A 51 -0.50 -6.10 -12.37
C ALA A 51 -1.47 -6.90 -11.48
N GLU A 52 -2.60 -7.32 -12.03
CA GLU A 52 -3.58 -8.19 -11.36
C GLU A 52 -3.00 -9.54 -10.91
N GLN A 53 -1.94 -10.03 -11.59
CA GLN A 53 -1.25 -11.27 -11.22
C GLN A 53 -0.25 -11.10 -10.06
N GLY A 54 0.03 -9.86 -9.68
CA GLY A 54 0.96 -9.55 -8.61
C GLY A 54 1.96 -8.46 -8.97
N PHE A 55 2.23 -7.57 -8.03
CA PHE A 55 3.27 -6.55 -8.12
C PHE A 55 3.92 -6.30 -6.76
N LYS A 56 5.06 -5.61 -6.74
CA LYS A 56 5.70 -5.18 -5.49
C LYS A 56 5.17 -3.81 -5.11
N LEU A 57 4.59 -3.68 -3.92
CA LEU A 57 4.25 -2.39 -3.35
C LEU A 57 5.20 -2.07 -2.21
N PHE A 58 6.12 -1.14 -2.47
CA PHE A 58 7.02 -0.59 -1.47
C PHE A 58 6.35 0.56 -0.74
N PHE A 59 6.54 0.63 0.58
CA PHE A 59 6.01 1.73 1.39
C PHE A 59 6.89 2.04 2.61
N SER A 60 6.85 3.30 3.06
CA SER A 60 7.67 3.79 4.18
C SER A 60 7.06 5.04 4.80
N ALA A 61 7.29 5.27 6.10
CA ALA A 61 6.96 6.53 6.76
C ALA A 61 7.92 7.68 6.41
N MET A 62 9.07 7.36 5.80
CA MET A 62 10.09 8.31 5.37
C MET A 62 10.24 8.28 3.84
N PRO A 63 10.53 9.41 3.19
CA PRO A 63 10.73 9.44 1.75
C PRO A 63 11.94 8.58 1.37
N PHE A 64 11.83 7.87 0.25
CA PHE A 64 12.91 7.05 -0.31
C PHE A 64 13.09 7.33 -1.81
N PRO A 65 14.27 7.12 -2.40
CA PRO A 65 14.50 7.43 -3.80
C PRO A 65 13.44 6.81 -4.73
N SER A 66 12.91 7.62 -5.64
CA SER A 66 11.93 7.21 -6.65
C SER A 66 10.58 6.71 -6.10
N TYR A 67 10.14 7.20 -4.93
CA TYR A 67 8.73 7.06 -4.52
C TYR A 67 7.81 7.69 -5.58
N GLN A 68 6.61 7.10 -5.76
CA GLN A 68 5.62 7.50 -6.75
C GLN A 68 4.49 8.33 -6.16
N ALA A 69 4.14 8.08 -4.90
CA ALA A 69 3.13 8.86 -4.18
C ALA A 69 3.58 9.19 -2.76
N GLU A 70 3.07 10.31 -2.28
CA GLU A 70 3.03 10.69 -0.88
C GLU A 70 1.55 10.68 -0.45
N LEU A 71 1.21 9.77 0.45
CA LEU A 71 -0.11 9.67 1.05
C LEU A 71 -0.08 10.34 2.41
N VAL A 72 -0.94 11.33 2.63
CA VAL A 72 -0.96 12.15 3.85
C VAL A 72 -2.11 11.70 4.75
N TRP A 73 -1.84 11.45 6.03
CA TRP A 73 -2.88 11.09 7.00
C TRP A 73 -3.93 12.20 7.13
N VAL A 74 -5.21 11.82 7.17
CA VAL A 74 -6.34 12.76 7.25
C VAL A 74 -7.09 12.63 8.59
N ARG A 75 -7.55 11.42 8.89
CA ARG A 75 -8.40 11.13 10.06
C ARG A 75 -8.38 9.64 10.39
N GLU A 76 -8.69 9.33 11.65
CA GLU A 76 -9.07 7.99 12.08
C GLU A 76 -10.59 7.81 11.93
N GLU A 77 -11.03 6.65 11.44
CA GLU A 77 -12.45 6.28 11.36
C GLU A 77 -12.60 4.76 11.39
N CYS A 78 -13.60 4.25 12.10
CA CYS A 78 -13.89 2.82 12.21
C CYS A 78 -12.67 1.95 12.61
N GLY A 79 -11.75 2.51 13.40
CA GLY A 79 -10.51 1.84 13.85
C GLY A 79 -9.38 1.78 12.81
N GLY A 80 -9.60 2.28 11.60
CA GLY A 80 -8.56 2.44 10.59
C GLY A 80 -8.25 3.92 10.32
N ASN A 81 -7.39 4.16 9.33
CA ASN A 81 -6.82 5.47 9.05
C ASN A 81 -7.02 5.84 7.59
N TRP A 82 -7.59 7.03 7.36
CA TRP A 82 -7.73 7.60 6.04
C TRP A 82 -6.46 8.34 5.63
N TYR A 83 -6.00 8.06 4.42
CA TYR A 83 -4.87 8.74 3.78
C TYR A 83 -5.28 9.36 2.46
N ARG A 84 -4.78 10.56 2.18
CA ARG A 84 -5.08 11.33 0.97
C ARG A 84 -3.88 11.40 0.04
N TRP A 85 -4.12 11.15 -1.24
CA TRP A 85 -3.17 11.48 -2.30
C TRP A 85 -3.56 12.82 -2.93
N GLU A 86 -2.89 13.90 -2.49
CA GLU A 86 -3.29 15.28 -2.83
C GLU A 86 -3.36 15.53 -4.34
N THR A 87 -2.39 15.03 -5.11
CA THR A 87 -2.33 15.22 -6.57
C THR A 87 -3.55 14.66 -7.31
N HIS A 88 -4.16 13.59 -6.79
CA HIS A 88 -5.31 12.93 -7.40
C HIS A 88 -6.62 13.23 -6.68
N GLN A 89 -6.58 13.94 -5.54
CA GLN A 89 -7.75 14.23 -4.69
C GLN A 89 -8.52 12.98 -4.28
N LEU A 90 -7.81 11.86 -4.11
CA LEU A 90 -8.38 10.59 -3.64
C LEU A 90 -8.00 10.36 -2.18
N GLU A 91 -8.90 9.73 -1.45
CA GLU A 91 -8.64 9.17 -0.13
C GLU A 91 -8.82 7.67 -0.16
N GLY A 92 -8.00 6.95 0.60
CA GLY A 92 -8.16 5.53 0.85
C GLY A 92 -8.06 5.22 2.33
N TRP A 93 -8.93 4.35 2.81
CA TRP A 93 -8.89 3.86 4.18
C TRP A 93 -7.94 2.67 4.30
N LEU A 94 -7.07 2.70 5.31
CA LEU A 94 -6.22 1.59 5.69
C LEU A 94 -6.71 1.00 7.00
N CYS A 95 -6.97 -0.30 6.99
CA CYS A 95 -7.44 -1.06 8.14
C CYS A 95 -6.38 -1.12 9.26
N PRO A 96 -6.74 -1.65 10.46
CA PRO A 96 -5.79 -1.85 11.55
C PRO A 96 -4.56 -2.71 11.20
N ALA A 97 -4.58 -3.46 10.08
CA ALA A 97 -3.39 -4.18 9.60
C ALA A 97 -2.19 -3.25 9.35
N LEU A 98 -2.42 -1.94 9.14
CA LEU A 98 -1.37 -0.90 9.10
C LEU A 98 -0.43 -1.00 10.30
N PHE A 99 -0.96 -1.29 11.49
CA PHE A 99 -0.19 -1.35 12.73
C PHE A 99 0.69 -2.61 12.86
N LYS A 100 0.57 -3.57 11.93
CA LYS A 100 1.54 -4.67 11.79
C LYS A 100 2.86 -4.20 11.17
N TYR A 101 2.85 -3.04 10.50
CA TYR A 101 3.99 -2.45 9.81
C TYR A 101 4.53 -1.21 10.52
N PHE A 102 3.64 -0.44 11.14
CA PHE A 102 4.00 0.79 11.85
C PHE A 102 3.58 0.72 13.33
N PRO A 103 4.39 1.26 14.26
CA PRO A 103 4.02 1.29 15.68
C PRO A 103 2.84 2.22 15.98
N GLU A 104 2.62 3.21 15.12
CA GLU A 104 1.52 4.18 15.15
C GLU A 104 1.18 4.59 13.70
N ALA A 105 0.05 5.25 13.47
CA ALA A 105 -0.35 5.69 12.14
C ALA A 105 0.60 6.81 11.69
N PRO A 106 1.47 6.59 10.69
CA PRO A 106 2.42 7.62 10.29
C PRO A 106 1.68 8.79 9.63
N GLN A 107 2.18 10.01 9.83
CA GLN A 107 1.62 11.21 9.17
C GLN A 107 1.73 11.14 7.64
N TYR A 108 2.76 10.47 7.14
CA TYR A 108 3.02 10.28 5.71
C TYR A 108 3.29 8.81 5.41
N ILE A 109 2.79 8.33 4.28
CA ILE A 109 3.20 7.04 3.70
C ILE A 109 3.67 7.31 2.27
N TYR A 110 4.95 7.10 2.04
CA TYR A 110 5.56 7.14 0.71
C TYR A 110 5.41 5.78 0.07
N CYS A 111 4.92 5.71 -1.16
CA CYS A 111 4.62 4.44 -1.84
C CYS A 111 5.30 4.36 -3.21
N LYS A 112 5.63 3.15 -3.66
CA LYS A 112 6.09 2.84 -5.02
C LYS A 112 5.63 1.46 -5.43
N ALA A 113 4.93 1.35 -6.56
CA ALA A 113 4.64 0.09 -7.22
C ALA A 113 5.73 -0.25 -8.23
N GLU A 114 6.20 -1.50 -8.21
CA GLU A 114 7.11 -2.06 -9.22
C GLU A 114 6.59 -3.39 -9.73
N GLN A 115 6.83 -3.66 -11.00
CA GLN A 115 6.46 -4.93 -11.58
C GLN A 115 7.25 -6.07 -10.93
N SER A 116 6.55 -7.14 -10.57
CA SER A 116 7.21 -8.40 -10.25
C SER A 116 7.82 -8.95 -11.55
N CYS A 117 9.14 -9.12 -11.58
CA CYS A 117 9.80 -9.72 -12.73
C CYS A 117 9.19 -11.12 -12.95
N ALA A 118 8.51 -11.31 -14.08
CA ALA A 118 8.08 -12.64 -14.48
C ALA A 118 9.34 -13.48 -14.65
N ILE A 119 9.44 -14.57 -13.90
CA ILE A 119 10.35 -15.64 -14.29
C ILE A 119 9.66 -16.21 -15.51
N ASP A 120 10.09 -15.83 -16.71
CA ASP A 120 9.66 -16.46 -17.95
C ASP A 120 9.93 -17.96 -17.78
N GLY A 121 8.85 -18.73 -17.59
CA GLY A 121 8.86 -20.18 -17.50
C GLY A 121 8.84 -20.83 -18.87
#